data_AF-A0A3A6R2M9-F1
#
_entry.id   AF-A0A3A6R2M9-F1
#
_cell.length_a   1.000
_cell.length_b   1.000
_cell.length_c   1.000
_cell.angle_alpha   90.00
_cell.angle_beta   90.00
_cell.angle_gamma   90.00
#
_symmetry.space_group_name_H-M   'P 1'
#
loop_
_entity.id
_entity.type
_entity.pdbx_description
1 polymer ?
#
loop_
_entity_poly.entity_id
_entity_poly.type
_entity_poly.pdbx_seq_one_letter_code
_entity_poly.pdbx_strand_id
1 'polypeptide(L)' 'ILIGTLAHTYLILLGLLSEVLDIHMKFQANTVKNRRVLSYFTLGKQVLKNKYLVITMSSWRRTINTFCQKIQLAQELRI' A
#
# COMPACT_ATOMS: atom_id res chain seq x y z
N ILE A 1 -6.30 21.45 5.27
CA ILE A 1 -6.66 20.49 4.19
C ILE A 1 -5.40 19.83 3.61
N LEU A 2 -4.39 20.59 3.17
CA LEU A 2 -3.16 20.08 2.54
C LEU A 2 -2.41 18.98 3.34
N ILE A 3 -2.18 19.20 4.64
CA ILE A 3 -1.48 18.23 5.50
C ILE A 3 -2.29 16.94 5.63
N GLY A 4 -3.61 17.04 5.77
CA GLY A 4 -4.50 15.88 5.86
C GLY A 4 -4.48 15.04 4.60
N THR A 5 -4.50 15.69 3.43
CA THR A 5 -4.36 15.00 2.14
C THR A 5 -3.00 14.35 1.97
N LEU A 6 -1.92 15.00 2.41
CA LEU A 6 -0.57 14.42 2.35
C LEU A 6 -0.45 13.17 3.23
N ALA A 7 -0.94 13.25 4.47
CA ALA A 7 -0.98 12.12 5.40
C ALA A 7 -1.82 10.96 4.84
N HIS A 8 -2.96 11.26 4.22
CA HIS A 8 -3.81 10.25 3.60
C HIS A 8 -3.10 9.56 2.43
N THR A 9 -2.47 10.32 1.53
CA THR A 9 -1.67 9.78 0.42
C THR A 9 -0.51 8.92 0.93
N TYR A 10 0.17 9.37 1.97
CA TYR A 10 1.24 8.59 2.61
C TYR A 10 0.73 7.24 3.13
N LEU A 11 -0.43 7.21 3.78
CA LEU A 11 -1.04 5.96 4.26
C LEU A 11 -1.48 5.04 3.11
N ILE A 12 -1.98 5.59 2.00
CA ILE A 12 -2.27 4.80 0.79
C ILE A 12 -0.98 4.16 0.25
N LEU A 13 0.11 4.93 0.15
CA LEU A 13 1.40 4.42 -0.33
C LEU A 13 1.97 3.34 0.59
N LEU A 14 1.87 3.50 1.92
CA LEU A 14 2.23 2.45 2.88
C LEU A 14 1.38 1.20 2.73
N GLY A 15 0.08 1.36 2.48
CA GLY A 15 -0.80 0.24 2.17
C GLY A 15 -0.38 -0.51 0.91
N LEU A 16 -0.03 0.22 -0.16
CA LEU A 16 0.46 -0.38 -1.40
C LEU A 16 1.81 -1.09 -1.18
N LEU A 17 2.71 -0.49 -0.42
CA LEU A 17 3.99 -1.11 -0.03
C LEU A 17 3.74 -2.44 0.68
N SER A 18 2.73 -2.50 1.54
CA SER A 18 2.36 -3.71 2.25
C SER A 18 1.81 -4.83 1.34
N GLU A 19 1.19 -4.44 0.22
CA GLU A 19 0.77 -5.35 -0.84
C GLU A 19 1.99 -5.87 -1.61
N VAL A 20 2.88 -4.97 -2.05
CA VAL A 20 4.10 -5.31 -2.81
C VAL A 20 5.07 -6.22 -2.04
N LEU A 21 5.07 -6.15 -0.71
CA LEU A 21 5.90 -6.98 0.17
C LEU A 21 5.15 -8.19 0.75
N ASP A 22 3.91 -8.45 0.35
CA ASP A 22 3.04 -9.53 0.86
C ASP A 22 2.77 -9.51 2.39
N ILE A 23 3.27 -8.51 3.12
CA ILE A 23 3.05 -8.35 4.56
C ILE A 23 1.58 -8.08 4.90
N HIS A 24 0.80 -7.55 3.95
CA HIS A 24 -0.63 -7.28 4.11
C HIS A 24 -1.44 -8.53 4.51
N MET A 25 -0.94 -9.73 4.19
CA MET A 25 -1.56 -11.01 4.60
C MET A 25 -1.58 -11.19 6.12
N LYS A 26 -0.62 -10.59 6.85
CA LYS A 26 -0.53 -10.67 8.32
C LYS A 26 -1.58 -9.82 9.03
N PHE A 27 -2.10 -8.80 8.37
CA PHE A 27 -3.11 -7.89 8.93
C PHE A 27 -4.54 -8.33 8.62
N GLN A 28 -4.71 -9.43 7.88
CA GLN A 28 -6.01 -9.93 7.45
C GLN A 28 -6.32 -11.23 8.20
N ALA A 29 -7.48 -11.25 8.87
CA ALA A 29 -7.97 -12.43 9.58
C ALA A 29 -8.74 -13.42 8.68
N ASN A 30 -8.94 -13.07 7.40
CA ASN A 30 -9.75 -13.86 6.49
C ASN A 30 -8.99 -15.11 6.02
N THR A 31 -9.72 -16.23 5.85
CA THR A 31 -9.23 -17.49 5.28
C THR A 31 -8.64 -17.29 3.88
N VAL A 32 -9.15 -16.31 3.13
CA VAL A 32 -8.63 -15.89 1.83
C VAL A 32 -7.45 -14.94 2.03
N LYS A 33 -6.22 -15.47 1.95
CA LYS A 33 -4.98 -14.69 2.02
C LYS A 33 -4.35 -14.41 0.65
N ASN A 34 -4.92 -14.91 -0.44
CA ASN A 34 -4.35 -14.77 -1.78
C ASN A 34 -4.59 -13.41 -2.43
N ARG A 35 -5.31 -12.49 -1.77
CA ARG A 35 -5.57 -11.14 -2.27
C ARG A 35 -5.70 -10.15 -1.13
N ARG A 36 -5.48 -8.88 -1.46
CA ARG A 36 -5.84 -7.77 -0.58
C ARG A 36 -7.36 -7.67 -0.44
N VAL A 37 -7.85 -7.69 0.80
CA VAL A 37 -9.26 -7.44 1.16
C VAL A 37 -9.43 -6.07 1.84
N LEU A 38 -8.42 -5.61 2.58
CA LEU A 38 -8.44 -4.31 3.24
C LEU A 38 -8.12 -3.16 2.27
N SER A 39 -8.67 -1.98 2.53
CA SER A 39 -8.28 -0.77 1.80
C SER A 39 -6.80 -0.45 2.04
N TYR A 40 -6.15 0.21 1.08
CA TYR A 40 -4.76 0.64 1.26
C TYR A 40 -4.59 1.56 2.47
N PHE A 41 -5.53 2.47 2.72
CA PHE A 41 -5.49 3.33 3.89
C PHE A 41 -5.52 2.54 5.21
N THR A 42 -6.41 1.55 5.32
CA THR A 42 -6.50 0.70 6.51
C THR A 42 -5.22 -0.12 6.71
N LEU A 43 -4.67 -0.68 5.62
CA LEU A 43 -3.38 -1.39 5.69
C LEU A 43 -2.25 -0.46 6.11
N GLY A 44 -2.13 0.72 5.51
CA GLY A 44 -1.11 1.71 5.86
C GLY A 44 -1.14 2.08 7.33
N LYS A 45 -2.33 2.18 7.93
CA LYS A 45 -2.47 2.37 9.39
C LYS A 45 -1.94 1.20 10.20
N GLN A 46 -2.20 -0.05 9.79
CA GLN A 46 -1.71 -1.23 10.51
C GLN A 46 -0.20 -1.39 10.40
N VAL A 47 0.33 -1.12 9.20
CA VAL A 47 1.76 -1.06 8.88
C VAL A 47 2.44 0.00 9.75
N LEU A 48 1.87 1.20 9.84
CA LEU A 48 2.42 2.29 10.67
C LEU A 48 2.42 1.95 12.17
N LYS A 49 1.42 1.20 12.66
CA LYS A 49 1.38 0.71 14.05
C LYS A 49 2.42 -0.37 14.33
N ASN A 50 2.91 -1.07 13.31
CA ASN A 50 3.87 -2.14 13.46
C ASN A 50 5.30 -1.58 13.56
N LYS A 51 5.81 -1.47 14.80
CA LYS A 51 7.14 -0.93 15.11
C LYS A 51 8.30 -1.77 14.59
N TYR A 52 8.07 -3.04 14.25
CA TYR A 52 9.12 -3.96 13.78
C TYR A 52 9.27 -4.00 12.27
N LEU A 53 8.50 -3.18 11.55
CA LEU A 53 8.54 -3.15 10.11
C LEU A 53 9.75 -2.33 9.62
N VAL A 54 10.73 -3.01 9.03
CA VAL A 54 11.86 -2.35 8.38
C VAL A 54 11.52 -2.11 6.90
N ILE A 55 11.33 -0.86 6.52
CA ILE A 55 11.11 -0.47 5.12
C ILE A 55 12.42 0.01 4.52
N THR A 56 12.93 -0.73 3.53
CA THR A 56 14.16 -0.38 2.82
C THR A 56 13.87 0.57 1.64
N MET A 57 14.90 1.29 1.19
CA MET A 57 14.79 2.13 -0.01
C MET A 57 14.45 1.32 -1.27
N SER A 58 14.93 0.07 -1.36
CA SER A 58 14.57 -0.85 -2.45
C SER A 58 13.08 -1.21 -2.44
N SER A 59 12.49 -1.37 -1.25
CA SER A 59 11.05 -1.62 -1.08
C SER A 59 10.23 -0.42 -1.55
N TRP A 60 10.66 0.80 -1.19
CA TRP A 60 10.03 2.03 -1.67
C TRP A 60 10.12 2.18 -3.18
N ARG A 61 11.31 1.95 -3.78
CA ARG A 61 11.48 2.03 -5.23
C ARG A 61 10.55 1.07 -5.97
N ARG A 62 10.44 -0.18 -5.49
CA ARG A 62 9.51 -1.15 -6.07
C ARG A 62 8.06 -0.69 -5.95
N THR A 63 7.68 -0.17 -4.77
CA THR A 63 6.34 0.37 -4.52
C THR A 63 5.98 1.52 -5.46
N ILE A 64 6.89 2.48 -5.65
CA ILE A 64 6.68 3.61 -6.56
C ILE A 64 6.55 3.15 -8.01
N ASN A 65 7.41 2.21 -8.45
CA ASN A 65 7.29 1.65 -9.80
C ASN A 65 5.93 0.96 -10.01
N THR A 66 5.49 0.15 -9.04
CA THR A 66 4.15 -0.48 -9.08
C THR A 66 3.03 0.55 -9.06
N PHE A 67 3.17 1.64 -8.31
CA PHE A 67 2.20 2.73 -8.29
C PHE A 67 2.08 3.39 -9.67
N CYS A 68 3.21 3.74 -10.29
CA CYS A 68 3.24 4.32 -11.63
C CYS A 68 2.60 3.38 -12.67
N GLN A 69 2.91 2.08 -12.62
CA GLN A 69 2.29 1.08 -13.51
C GLN A 69 0.77 1.02 -13.32
N LYS A 70 0.28 0.98 -12.08
CA LYS A 70 -1.16 0.96 -11.79
C LYS A 70 -1.85 2.25 -12.28
N ILE A 71 -1.19 3.41 -12.20
CA ILE A 71 -1.71 4.67 -12.74
C ILE A 71 -1.78 4.60 -14.27
N GLN A 72 -0.70 4.16 -14.92
CA GLN A 72 -0.64 4.09 -16.38
C GLN A 72 -1.73 3.16 -16.92
N LEU A 73 -1.89 1.96 -16.33
CA LEU A 73 -2.97 1.04 -16.68
C LEU A 73 -4.35 1.67 -16.46
N ALA A 74 -4.55 2.40 -15.35
CA ALA A 74 -5.81 3.08 -15.10
C ALA A 74 -6.09 4.22 -16.09
N GLN A 75 -5.05 4.84 -16.66
CA GLN A 75 -5.17 5.83 -17.72
C GLN A 75 -5.50 5.18 -19.07
N GLU A 76 -4.86 4.06 -19.39
CA GLU A 76 -5.12 3.28 -20.62
C GLU A 76 -6.52 2.66 -20.66
N LEU A 77 -7.07 2.29 -19.49
CA LEU A 77 -8.44 1.77 -19.35
C LEU A 77 -9.53 2.84 -19.35
N ARG A 78 -9.17 4.13 -19.28
CA ARG A 78 -10.10 5.24 -19.50
C ARG A 78 -10.21 5.51 -21.00
N ILE A 79 -10.90 4.60 -21.69
CA ILE A 79 -11.51 4.82 -23.02
C ILE A 79 -13.00 5.10 -22.79
#